data_AF-A0A355FNL5-F1
#
_entry.id   AF-A0A355FNL5-F1
#
_cell.length_a   1.000
_cell.length_b   1.000
_cell.length_c   1.000
_cell.angle_alpha   90.00
_cell.angle_beta   90.00
_cell.angle_gamma   90.00
#
_symmetry.space_group_name_H-M   'P 1'
#
loop_
_entity.id
_entity.type
_entity.pdbx_description
1 polymer ?
#
loop_
_entity_poly.entity_id
_entity_poly.type
_entity_poly.pdbx_seq_one_letter_code
_entity_poly.pdbx_strand_id
1 'polypeptide(L)'
;MKKTLFAFALSLLLTCLVLSPALADATAVHISLSDRGLAFSLMQQTASSYFQLKIGDFHPSVKKSPVQAFPLFYLSIATQTPPETIWKQKGKGWGKLAKELGLPANFHGKYMSAKNKHKKGSPAKNDDAIFEELLTIRFLHEYYGADPDLLFYWRSRGLTYEDLFIGINLGCRLQKSPVDFFSLRVAGKDWRLIAAEVKVPYSTLSKPAAAPKKTLSLPKEKPPQKNKKAKKK
;
A
#
# COMPACT_ATOMS: atom_id res chain seq x y z
N MET A 1 44.56 6.19 -35.76
CA MET A 1 43.10 6.25 -36.04
C MET A 1 42.22 5.29 -35.22
N LYS A 2 42.74 4.20 -34.63
CA LYS A 2 41.90 3.23 -33.87
C LYS A 2 41.48 3.67 -32.46
N LYS A 3 42.23 4.56 -31.80
CA LYS A 3 41.94 5.00 -30.41
C LYS A 3 40.82 6.03 -30.30
N THR A 4 40.63 6.88 -31.31
CA THR A 4 39.57 7.90 -31.34
C THR A 4 38.19 7.32 -31.63
N LEU A 5 38.10 6.27 -32.45
CA LEU A 5 36.85 5.54 -32.71
C LEU A 5 36.33 4.80 -31.46
N PHE A 6 37.24 4.29 -30.61
CA PHE A 6 36.88 3.59 -29.38
C PHE A 6 36.31 4.53 -28.31
N ALA A 7 36.85 5.76 -28.21
CA ALA A 7 36.37 6.78 -27.27
C ALA A 7 34.96 7.29 -27.65
N PHE A 8 34.68 7.43 -28.94
CA PHE A 8 33.34 7.81 -29.42
C PHE A 8 32.31 6.69 -29.21
N ALA A 9 32.67 5.44 -29.46
CA ALA A 9 31.79 4.30 -29.20
C ALA A 9 31.47 4.16 -27.69
N LEU A 10 32.44 4.40 -26.81
CA LEU A 10 32.26 4.34 -25.36
C LEU A 10 31.41 5.51 -24.82
N SER A 11 31.55 6.71 -25.39
CA SER A 11 30.72 7.89 -25.08
C SER A 11 29.27 7.70 -25.53
N LEU A 12 29.04 7.08 -26.68
CA LEU A 12 27.70 6.77 -27.18
C LEU A 12 27.02 5.67 -26.34
N LEU A 13 27.77 4.65 -25.89
CA LEU A 13 27.27 3.63 -24.97
C LEU A 13 26.95 4.17 -23.57
N LEU A 14 27.75 5.10 -23.04
CA LEU A 14 27.45 5.75 -21.75
C LEU A 14 26.23 6.67 -21.84
N THR A 15 26.01 7.38 -22.96
CA THR A 15 24.82 8.23 -23.13
C THR A 15 23.54 7.41 -23.35
N CYS A 16 23.61 6.25 -24.00
CA CYS A 16 22.48 5.32 -24.10
C CYS A 16 22.13 4.64 -22.76
N LEU A 17 23.09 4.47 -21.84
CA LEU A 17 22.82 3.91 -20.50
C LEU A 17 22.18 4.94 -19.54
N VAL A 18 22.38 6.24 -19.76
CA VAL A 18 21.75 7.31 -18.95
C VAL A 18 20.33 7.65 -19.41
N LEU A 19 19.95 7.21 -20.62
CA LEU A 19 18.62 7.37 -21.20
C LEU A 19 17.89 6.04 -21.39
N SER A 20 18.14 5.06 -20.53
CA SER A 20 17.10 4.05 -20.30
C SER A 20 15.94 4.80 -19.65
N PRO A 21 14.76 4.96 -20.30
CA PRO A 21 13.59 5.20 -19.50
C PRO A 21 13.48 3.93 -18.68
N ALA A 22 13.84 4.01 -17.39
CA ALA A 22 13.30 3.06 -16.44
C ALA A 22 11.82 2.99 -16.81
N LEU A 23 11.37 1.80 -17.18
CA LEU A 23 9.96 1.50 -17.40
C LEU A 23 9.29 1.59 -16.02
N ALA A 24 9.32 2.79 -15.44
CA ALA A 24 8.64 3.12 -14.23
C ALA A 24 7.18 3.11 -14.63
N ASP A 25 6.41 2.28 -13.92
CA ASP A 25 4.96 2.35 -13.89
C ASP A 25 4.53 3.82 -13.81
N ALA A 26 4.24 4.45 -14.95
CA ALA A 26 3.89 5.86 -15.09
C ALA A 26 2.51 6.20 -14.47
N THR A 27 1.99 5.29 -13.65
CA THR A 27 0.71 5.38 -12.96
C THR A 27 0.86 5.54 -11.45
N ALA A 28 2.03 5.30 -10.85
CA ALA A 28 2.20 5.39 -9.41
C ALA A 28 2.21 6.86 -8.95
N VAL A 29 1.31 7.21 -8.06
CA VAL A 29 1.24 8.55 -7.50
C VAL A 29 2.42 8.74 -6.54
N HIS A 30 3.28 9.73 -6.80
CA HIS A 30 4.44 9.99 -5.94
C HIS A 30 4.02 10.52 -4.58
N ILE A 31 4.53 9.94 -3.49
CA ILE A 31 4.29 10.38 -2.10
C ILE A 31 5.49 11.16 -1.57
N SER A 32 5.24 12.30 -0.91
CA SER A 32 6.30 13.12 -0.33
C SER A 32 6.96 12.44 0.88
N LEU A 33 8.19 12.83 1.22
CA LEU A 33 8.87 12.32 2.42
C LEU A 33 8.09 12.65 3.71
N SER A 34 7.49 13.84 3.77
CA SER A 34 6.67 14.27 4.90
C SER A 34 5.41 13.42 5.05
N ASP A 35 4.72 13.13 3.93
CA ASP A 35 3.53 12.26 3.94
C ASP A 35 3.90 10.83 4.33
N ARG A 36 5.04 10.32 3.84
CA ARG A 36 5.54 8.98 4.20
C ARG A 36 5.85 8.88 5.69
N GLY A 37 6.51 9.89 6.28
CA GLY A 37 6.78 9.92 7.72
C GLY A 37 5.50 9.92 8.55
N LEU A 38 4.51 10.70 8.11
CA LEU A 38 3.20 10.78 8.73
C LEU A 38 2.42 9.46 8.64
N ALA A 39 2.38 8.86 7.45
CA ALA A 39 1.76 7.56 7.24
C ALA A 39 2.45 6.48 8.08
N PHE A 40 3.78 6.51 8.18
CA PHE A 40 4.52 5.57 9.01
C PHE A 40 4.11 5.65 10.48
N SER A 41 4.08 6.88 11.05
CA SER A 41 3.63 7.07 12.44
C SER A 41 2.19 6.62 12.64
N LEU A 42 1.32 6.83 11.66
CA LEU A 42 -0.07 6.36 11.70
C LEU A 42 -0.12 4.83 11.70
N MET A 43 0.54 4.18 10.75
CA MET A 43 0.61 2.72 10.62
C MET A 43 1.13 2.07 11.90
N GLN A 44 2.18 2.63 12.51
CA GLN A 44 2.73 2.14 13.78
C GLN A 44 1.71 2.21 14.91
N GLN A 45 1.03 3.34 15.08
CA GLN A 45 0.03 3.52 16.14
C GLN A 45 -1.18 2.59 15.95
N THR A 46 -1.69 2.48 14.72
CA THR A 46 -2.82 1.62 14.43
C THR A 46 -2.46 0.14 14.62
N ALA A 47 -1.29 -0.28 14.14
CA ALA A 47 -0.85 -1.66 14.28
C ALA A 47 -0.52 -2.01 15.74
N SER A 48 0.13 -1.10 16.48
CA SER A 48 0.37 -1.25 17.92
C SER A 48 -0.96 -1.44 18.68
N SER A 49 -1.97 -0.61 18.39
CA SER A 49 -3.30 -0.73 19.01
C SER A 49 -4.01 -2.03 18.64
N TYR A 50 -3.99 -2.43 17.37
CA TYR A 50 -4.72 -3.59 16.87
C TYR A 50 -4.09 -4.92 17.33
N PHE A 51 -2.77 -5.04 17.23
CA PHE A 51 -2.03 -6.24 17.58
C PHE A 51 -1.60 -6.28 19.04
N GLN A 52 -1.89 -5.21 19.81
CA GLN A 52 -1.50 -5.05 21.22
C GLN A 52 0.03 -5.16 21.42
N LEU A 53 0.79 -4.61 20.48
CA LEU A 53 2.27 -4.64 20.48
C LEU A 53 2.83 -3.28 20.90
N LYS A 54 4.02 -3.24 21.52
CA LYS A 54 4.69 -1.97 21.80
C LYS A 54 5.28 -1.42 20.51
N ILE A 55 5.25 -0.09 20.34
CA ILE A 55 5.85 0.57 19.16
C ILE A 55 7.35 0.26 19.02
N GLY A 56 8.04 -0.03 20.15
CA GLY A 56 9.43 -0.46 20.18
C GLY A 56 9.68 -1.86 19.59
N ASP A 57 8.65 -2.70 19.52
CA ASP A 57 8.74 -4.09 19.01
C ASP A 57 8.81 -4.14 17.48
N PHE A 58 8.66 -2.99 16.81
CA PHE A 58 8.89 -2.88 15.37
C PHE A 58 10.38 -3.03 15.07
N HIS A 59 10.76 -4.23 14.62
CA HIS A 59 12.11 -4.57 14.18
C HIS A 59 12.70 -3.49 13.24
N PRO A 60 13.99 -3.12 13.35
CA PRO A 60 14.61 -2.07 12.55
C PRO A 60 14.39 -2.20 11.03
N SER A 61 14.33 -3.44 10.52
CA SER A 61 14.05 -3.71 9.11
C SER A 61 12.59 -3.44 8.70
N VAL A 62 11.63 -3.61 9.61
CA VAL A 62 10.22 -3.24 9.40
C VAL A 62 10.06 -1.72 9.29
N LYS A 63 10.94 -0.94 9.92
CA LYS A 63 10.97 0.53 9.77
C LYS A 63 11.28 0.97 8.34
N LYS A 64 11.99 0.14 7.55
CA LYS A 64 12.30 0.44 6.13
C LYS A 64 11.16 0.10 5.19
N SER A 65 10.36 -0.92 5.53
CA SER A 65 9.18 -1.35 4.76
C SER A 65 8.02 -1.60 5.72
N PRO A 66 7.22 -0.58 6.05
CA PRO A 66 6.17 -0.68 7.06
C PRO A 66 5.11 -1.72 6.72
N VAL A 67 4.93 -2.02 5.43
CA VAL A 67 4.01 -3.05 4.95
C VAL A 67 4.42 -4.48 5.34
N GLN A 68 5.70 -4.69 5.65
CA GLN A 68 6.20 -5.97 6.17
C GLN A 68 5.81 -6.21 7.62
N ALA A 69 5.35 -5.19 8.35
CA ALA A 69 4.85 -5.31 9.71
C ALA A 69 3.60 -6.21 9.76
N PHE A 70 2.67 -6.03 8.81
CA PHE A 70 1.39 -6.73 8.83
C PHE A 70 1.53 -8.25 8.70
N PRO A 71 2.20 -8.81 7.67
CA PRO A 71 2.39 -10.24 7.61
C PRO A 71 3.17 -10.76 8.82
N LEU A 72 4.19 -10.04 9.29
CA LEU A 72 4.95 -10.43 10.48
C LEU A 72 4.05 -10.62 11.71
N PHE A 73 3.21 -9.63 12.02
CA PHE A 73 2.36 -9.67 13.21
C PHE A 73 1.16 -10.60 13.07
N TYR A 74 0.56 -10.69 11.89
CA TYR A 74 -0.49 -11.67 11.65
C TYR A 74 0.03 -13.10 11.80
N LEU A 75 1.23 -13.41 11.29
CA LEU A 75 1.86 -14.71 11.51
C LEU A 75 2.15 -14.92 12.99
N SER A 76 2.79 -13.94 13.65
CA SER A 76 3.14 -14.00 15.07
C SER A 76 1.95 -14.34 15.95
N ILE A 77 0.82 -13.66 15.77
CA ILE A 77 -0.40 -13.89 16.55
C ILE A 77 -1.03 -15.24 16.19
N ALA A 78 -1.12 -15.56 14.90
CA ALA A 78 -1.77 -16.81 14.46
C ALA A 78 -1.01 -18.06 14.92
N THR A 79 0.30 -17.96 15.11
CA THR A 79 1.18 -19.10 15.44
C THR A 79 1.76 -19.00 16.85
N GLN A 80 1.36 -17.98 17.62
CA GLN A 80 1.91 -17.64 18.94
C GLN A 80 3.45 -17.62 18.96
N THR A 81 4.06 -17.24 17.84
CA THR A 81 5.51 -17.23 17.67
C THR A 81 6.02 -15.80 17.77
N PRO A 82 7.08 -15.50 18.54
CA PRO A 82 7.62 -14.15 18.63
C PRO A 82 7.98 -13.57 17.25
N PRO A 83 7.66 -12.28 16.98
CA PRO A 83 7.99 -11.64 15.71
C PRO A 83 9.46 -11.77 15.33
N GLU A 84 10.38 -11.71 16.29
CA GLU A 84 11.83 -11.81 16.06
C GLU A 84 12.22 -13.18 15.51
N THR A 85 11.57 -14.23 15.99
CA THR A 85 11.78 -15.61 15.53
C THR A 85 11.32 -15.78 14.09
N ILE A 86 10.14 -15.24 13.75
CA ILE A 86 9.63 -15.25 12.38
C ILE A 86 10.54 -14.43 11.46
N TRP A 87 10.96 -13.24 11.93
CA TRP A 87 11.79 -12.33 11.15
C TRP A 87 13.14 -12.94 10.75
N LYS A 88 13.78 -13.68 11.66
CA LYS A 88 15.04 -14.40 11.36
C LYS A 88 14.92 -15.37 10.19
N GLN A 89 13.72 -15.88 9.92
CA GLN A 89 13.46 -16.85 8.85
C GLN A 89 12.89 -16.20 7.58
N LYS A 90 12.71 -14.87 7.55
CA LYS A 90 12.07 -14.12 6.45
C LYS A 90 12.68 -14.36 5.07
N GLY A 91 13.98 -14.70 4.99
CA GLY A 91 14.66 -15.02 3.72
C GLY A 91 14.02 -16.17 2.92
N LYS A 92 13.11 -16.95 3.53
CA LYS A 92 12.34 -18.02 2.89
C LYS A 92 11.10 -17.54 2.12
N GLY A 93 10.65 -16.31 2.35
CA GLY A 93 9.38 -15.77 1.86
C GLY A 93 8.19 -15.97 2.81
N TRP A 94 7.26 -15.02 2.84
CA TRP A 94 6.10 -14.99 3.75
C TRP A 94 5.18 -16.19 3.57
N GLY A 95 4.83 -16.53 2.33
CA GLY A 95 3.93 -17.65 2.05
C GLY A 95 4.53 -19.00 2.46
N LYS A 96 5.84 -19.18 2.26
CA LYS A 96 6.56 -20.38 2.70
C LYS A 96 6.61 -20.46 4.22
N LEU A 97 6.92 -19.35 4.89
CA LEU A 97 6.89 -19.28 6.35
C LEU A 97 5.51 -19.60 6.93
N ALA A 98 4.45 -19.03 6.37
CA ALA A 98 3.09 -19.32 6.81
C ALA A 98 2.79 -20.83 6.77
N LYS A 99 3.17 -21.50 5.67
CA LYS A 99 3.02 -22.95 5.51
C LYS A 99 3.85 -23.75 6.51
N GLU A 100 5.12 -23.38 6.70
CA GLU A 100 6.02 -24.05 7.66
C GLU A 100 5.54 -23.90 9.11
N LEU A 101 4.89 -22.78 9.44
CA LEU A 101 4.27 -22.53 10.73
C LEU A 101 2.88 -23.19 10.88
N GLY A 102 2.46 -24.02 9.92
CA GLY A 102 1.21 -24.80 9.99
C GLY A 102 -0.06 -24.01 9.64
N LEU A 103 0.07 -22.81 9.05
CA LEU A 103 -1.11 -22.03 8.63
C LEU A 103 -1.68 -22.58 7.31
N PRO A 104 -3.01 -22.47 7.12
CA PRO A 104 -3.65 -22.97 5.92
C PRO A 104 -3.18 -22.20 4.68
N ALA A 105 -3.18 -22.86 3.51
CA ALA A 105 -2.69 -22.29 2.25
C ALA A 105 -3.42 -21.01 1.81
N ASN A 106 -4.63 -20.78 2.32
CA ASN A 106 -5.46 -19.61 2.09
C ASN A 106 -5.44 -18.59 3.24
N PHE A 107 -4.43 -18.61 4.12
CA PHE A 107 -4.30 -17.67 5.24
C PHE A 107 -4.37 -16.19 4.79
N HIS A 108 -3.78 -15.87 3.63
CA HIS A 108 -3.88 -14.59 2.93
C HIS A 108 -5.03 -14.53 1.89
N GLY A 109 -5.68 -15.67 1.65
CA GLY A 109 -6.51 -15.97 0.49
C GLY A 109 -7.94 -15.40 0.50
N LYS A 110 -8.50 -15.00 1.64
CA LYS A 110 -9.88 -14.44 1.67
C LYS A 110 -10.04 -13.16 0.84
N TYR A 111 -8.94 -12.43 0.59
CA TYR A 111 -8.92 -11.21 -0.23
C TYR A 111 -8.40 -11.42 -1.65
N MET A 112 -7.99 -12.63 -2.02
CA MET A 112 -7.50 -12.93 -3.37
C MET A 112 -8.60 -12.80 -4.42
N SER A 113 -9.84 -13.14 -4.07
CA SER A 113 -11.00 -12.97 -4.95
C SER A 113 -11.24 -11.49 -5.28
N ALA A 114 -11.26 -10.63 -4.27
CA ALA A 114 -11.36 -9.17 -4.39
C ALA A 114 -10.23 -8.59 -5.27
N LYS A 115 -8.99 -9.00 -5.01
CA LYS A 115 -7.82 -8.59 -5.81
C LYS A 115 -7.94 -8.97 -7.29
N ASN A 116 -8.42 -10.18 -7.58
CA ASN A 116 -8.50 -10.68 -8.95
C ASN A 116 -9.64 -10.05 -9.76
N LYS A 117 -10.70 -9.52 -9.13
CA LYS A 117 -11.80 -8.82 -9.83
C LYS A 117 -11.33 -7.65 -10.70
N HIS A 118 -10.22 -7.02 -10.32
CA HIS A 118 -9.70 -5.83 -11.01
C HIS A 118 -8.52 -6.12 -11.97
N LYS A 119 -8.11 -7.39 -12.13
CA LYS A 119 -7.07 -7.81 -13.09
C LYS A 119 -7.69 -8.48 -14.32
N LYS A 120 -7.35 -8.00 -15.53
CA LYS A 120 -7.59 -8.70 -16.82
C LYS A 120 -6.37 -9.57 -17.22
N GLY A 121 -5.84 -10.39 -16.32
CA GLY A 121 -4.60 -11.12 -16.60
C GLY A 121 -4.35 -12.31 -15.68
N SER A 122 -3.25 -13.02 -15.94
CA SER A 122 -2.85 -14.27 -15.27
C SER A 122 -2.96 -14.20 -13.74
N PRO A 123 -3.33 -15.31 -13.08
CA PRO A 123 -3.39 -15.35 -11.62
C PRO A 123 -2.07 -14.88 -11.02
N ALA A 124 -2.19 -14.05 -9.97
CA ALA A 124 -1.03 -13.49 -9.29
C ALA A 124 -0.15 -14.64 -8.78
N LYS A 125 1.14 -14.67 -9.16
CA LYS A 125 2.08 -15.65 -8.59
C LYS A 125 2.23 -15.34 -7.11
N ASN A 126 2.05 -16.32 -6.23
CA ASN A 126 2.25 -16.13 -4.79
C ASN A 126 3.71 -15.72 -4.52
N ASP A 127 3.97 -14.43 -4.42
CA ASP A 127 5.22 -13.84 -4.00
C ASP A 127 5.02 -13.02 -2.72
N ASP A 128 6.13 -12.56 -2.15
CA ASP A 128 6.12 -11.80 -0.90
C ASP A 128 5.35 -10.48 -1.01
N ALA A 129 5.39 -9.83 -2.18
CA ALA A 129 4.71 -8.56 -2.40
C ALA A 129 3.19 -8.73 -2.36
N ILE A 130 2.68 -9.80 -2.98
CA ILE A 130 1.25 -10.13 -2.94
C ILE A 130 0.81 -10.52 -1.53
N PHE A 131 1.65 -11.27 -0.81
CA PHE A 131 1.36 -11.59 0.59
C PHE A 131 1.31 -10.31 1.45
N GLU A 132 2.32 -9.44 1.35
CA GLU A 132 2.36 -8.15 2.05
C GLU A 132 1.14 -7.29 1.73
N GLU A 133 0.75 -7.21 0.46
CA GLU A 133 -0.44 -6.49 0.04
C GLU A 133 -1.71 -7.05 0.69
N LEU A 134 -1.95 -8.36 0.61
CA LEU A 134 -3.17 -8.95 1.14
C LEU A 134 -3.28 -8.77 2.65
N LEU A 135 -2.16 -8.87 3.37
CA LEU A 135 -2.13 -8.70 4.82
C LEU A 135 -2.26 -7.21 5.22
N THR A 136 -1.76 -6.29 4.39
CA THR A 136 -2.00 -4.84 4.56
C THR A 136 -3.46 -4.48 4.32
N ILE A 137 -4.08 -5.05 3.26
CA ILE A 137 -5.49 -4.83 2.93
C ILE A 137 -6.39 -5.45 3.99
N ARG A 138 -6.04 -6.65 4.47
CA ARG A 138 -6.69 -7.29 5.62
C ARG A 138 -6.69 -6.38 6.84
N PHE A 139 -5.54 -5.79 7.16
CA PHE A 139 -5.42 -4.87 8.29
C PHE A 139 -6.34 -3.66 8.14
N LEU A 140 -6.30 -2.98 6.98
CA LEU A 140 -7.17 -1.82 6.73
C LEU A 140 -8.66 -2.19 6.81
N HIS A 141 -9.02 -3.38 6.37
CA HIS A 141 -10.38 -3.89 6.52
C HIS A 141 -10.74 -4.16 7.98
N GLU A 142 -9.91 -4.89 8.73
CA GLU A 142 -10.23 -5.33 10.09
C GLU A 142 -10.14 -4.17 11.10
N TYR A 143 -9.24 -3.21 10.90
CA TYR A 143 -9.08 -2.06 11.80
C TYR A 143 -10.05 -0.91 11.49
N TYR A 144 -10.16 -0.51 10.22
CA TYR A 144 -10.97 0.64 9.80
C TYR A 144 -12.34 0.25 9.22
N GLY A 145 -12.66 -1.05 9.11
CA GLY A 145 -13.86 -1.49 8.42
C GLY A 145 -13.86 -1.12 6.93
N ALA A 146 -12.70 -0.92 6.29
CA ALA A 146 -12.64 -0.51 4.89
C ALA A 146 -12.99 -1.67 3.94
N ASP A 147 -13.78 -1.39 2.90
CA ASP A 147 -14.10 -2.37 1.86
C ASP A 147 -12.84 -2.80 1.07
N PRO A 148 -12.47 -4.08 1.05
CA PRO A 148 -11.29 -4.55 0.33
C PRO A 148 -11.33 -4.26 -1.18
N ASP A 149 -12.50 -4.35 -1.82
CA ASP A 149 -12.64 -4.09 -3.27
C ASP A 149 -12.28 -2.63 -3.59
N LEU A 150 -12.71 -1.69 -2.73
CA LEU A 150 -12.32 -0.27 -2.80
C LEU A 150 -10.80 -0.09 -2.71
N LEU A 151 -10.16 -0.78 -1.77
CA LEU A 151 -8.72 -0.64 -1.53
C LEU A 151 -7.90 -1.16 -2.72
N PHE A 152 -8.23 -2.34 -3.24
CA PHE A 152 -7.59 -2.87 -4.45
C PHE A 152 -7.82 -1.99 -5.68
N TYR A 153 -9.03 -1.46 -5.83
CA TYR A 153 -9.36 -0.54 -6.90
C TYR A 153 -8.44 0.70 -6.89
N TRP A 154 -8.25 1.33 -5.73
CA TRP A 154 -7.38 2.52 -5.65
C TRP A 154 -5.89 2.20 -5.73
N ARG A 155 -5.45 1.03 -5.25
CA ARG A 155 -4.09 0.52 -5.53
C ARG A 155 -3.84 0.36 -7.01
N SER A 156 -4.80 -0.16 -7.77
CA SER A 156 -4.69 -0.32 -9.23
C SER A 156 -4.60 1.01 -9.99
N ARG A 157 -4.99 2.12 -9.34
CA ARG A 157 -4.87 3.49 -9.86
C ARG A 157 -3.63 4.23 -9.36
N GLY A 158 -2.71 3.50 -8.70
CA GLY A 158 -1.40 4.01 -8.34
C GLY A 158 -1.28 4.66 -6.97
N LEU A 159 -2.35 4.68 -6.15
CA LEU A 159 -2.20 5.10 -4.75
C LEU A 159 -1.29 4.16 -3.99
N THR A 160 -0.38 4.69 -3.17
CA THR A 160 0.49 3.90 -2.29
C THR A 160 -0.30 3.33 -1.10
N TYR A 161 0.29 2.42 -0.31
CA TYR A 161 -0.35 1.98 0.93
C TYR A 161 -0.42 3.11 1.93
N GLU A 162 0.61 3.95 1.99
CA GLU A 162 0.65 5.17 2.78
C GLU A 162 -0.54 6.09 2.44
N ASP A 163 -0.85 6.27 1.15
CA ASP A 163 -2.02 7.04 0.72
C ASP A 163 -3.33 6.40 1.20
N LEU A 164 -3.45 5.07 1.14
CA LEU A 164 -4.63 4.38 1.66
C LEU A 164 -4.80 4.62 3.16
N PHE A 165 -3.73 4.49 3.94
CA PHE A 165 -3.76 4.72 5.38
C PHE A 165 -4.21 6.14 5.72
N ILE A 166 -3.61 7.16 5.09
CA ILE A 166 -3.96 8.56 5.36
C ILE A 166 -5.41 8.84 4.95
N GLY A 167 -5.81 8.42 3.74
CA GLY A 167 -7.14 8.70 3.21
C GLY A 167 -8.26 8.03 4.01
N ILE A 168 -8.08 6.78 4.42
CA ILE A 168 -9.05 6.06 5.27
C ILE A 168 -9.13 6.70 6.64
N ASN A 169 -7.98 7.00 7.25
CA ASN A 169 -7.94 7.62 8.57
C ASN A 169 -8.63 8.99 8.58
N LEU A 170 -8.43 9.79 7.53
CA LEU A 170 -9.13 11.06 7.33
C LEU A 170 -10.64 10.85 7.11
N GLY A 171 -11.02 9.84 6.32
CA GLY A 171 -12.41 9.41 6.12
C GLY A 171 -13.12 9.06 7.43
N CYS A 172 -12.51 8.19 8.25
CA CYS A 172 -13.00 7.84 9.58
C CYS A 172 -13.17 9.07 10.46
N ARG A 173 -12.15 9.94 10.52
CA ARG A 173 -12.16 11.15 11.36
C ARG A 173 -13.31 12.10 10.99
N LEU A 174 -13.56 12.28 9.70
CA LEU A 174 -14.59 13.18 9.20
C LEU A 174 -15.94 12.51 9.03
N GLN A 175 -16.03 11.19 9.26
CA GLN A 175 -17.20 10.36 8.94
C GLN A 175 -17.64 10.52 7.47
N LYS A 176 -16.66 10.60 6.56
CA LYS A 176 -16.87 10.76 5.12
C LYS A 176 -16.25 9.60 4.35
N SER A 177 -16.72 9.37 3.13
CA SER A 177 -16.12 8.37 2.25
C SER A 177 -14.68 8.76 1.93
N PRO A 178 -13.70 7.83 2.02
CA PRO A 178 -12.32 8.11 1.63
C PRO A 178 -12.13 8.28 0.11
N VAL A 179 -13.14 7.93 -0.70
CA VAL A 179 -13.14 8.05 -2.17
C VAL A 179 -12.86 9.48 -2.64
N ASP A 180 -13.41 10.48 -1.96
CA ASP A 180 -13.22 11.88 -2.33
C ASP A 180 -11.73 12.27 -2.18
N PHE A 181 -11.12 11.84 -1.08
CA PHE A 181 -9.70 12.11 -0.81
C PHE A 181 -8.78 11.35 -1.74
N PHE A 182 -9.10 10.09 -2.04
CA PHE A 182 -8.36 9.29 -3.02
C PHE A 182 -8.42 9.89 -4.42
N SER A 183 -9.57 10.44 -4.82
CA SER A 183 -9.73 11.11 -6.11
C SER A 183 -8.85 12.36 -6.20
N LEU A 184 -8.84 13.19 -5.15
CA LEU A 184 -7.95 14.36 -5.06
C LEU A 184 -6.48 13.96 -5.10
N ARG A 185 -6.14 12.85 -4.43
CA ARG A 185 -4.77 12.33 -4.38
C ARG A 185 -4.30 11.84 -5.74
N VAL A 186 -5.11 11.07 -6.46
CA VAL A 186 -4.81 10.63 -7.84
C VAL A 186 -4.75 11.81 -8.82
N ALA A 187 -5.49 12.88 -8.56
CA ALA A 187 -5.40 14.13 -9.32
C ALA A 187 -4.12 14.95 -9.02
N GLY A 188 -3.22 14.45 -8.16
CA GLY A 188 -1.92 15.04 -7.90
C GLY A 188 -1.88 15.98 -6.68
N LYS A 189 -2.97 16.15 -5.93
CA LYS A 189 -2.92 16.93 -4.69
C LYS A 189 -2.15 16.15 -3.61
N ASP A 190 -1.30 16.85 -2.87
CA ASP A 190 -0.66 16.27 -1.68
C ASP A 190 -1.60 16.27 -0.47
N TRP A 191 -1.24 15.53 0.58
CA TRP A 191 -2.09 15.40 1.76
C TRP A 191 -2.16 16.69 2.59
N ARG A 192 -1.18 17.59 2.46
CA ARG A 192 -1.20 18.89 3.14
C ARG A 192 -2.30 19.78 2.57
N LEU A 193 -2.43 19.83 1.25
CA LEU A 193 -3.49 20.55 0.55
C LEU A 193 -4.86 19.91 0.80
N ILE A 194 -4.96 18.58 0.71
CA ILE A 194 -6.21 17.86 1.01
C ILE A 194 -6.67 18.15 2.45
N ALA A 195 -5.76 18.09 3.43
CA ALA A 195 -6.09 18.39 4.83
C ALA A 195 -6.55 19.83 5.04
N ALA A 196 -5.90 20.79 4.37
CA ALA A 196 -6.28 22.20 4.41
C ALA A 196 -7.69 22.43 3.85
N GLU A 197 -8.03 21.80 2.72
CA GLU A 197 -9.36 21.89 2.09
C GLU A 197 -10.48 21.42 3.02
N VAL A 198 -10.21 20.39 3.83
CA VAL A 198 -11.18 19.86 4.81
C VAL A 198 -11.00 20.42 6.22
N LYS A 199 -10.17 21.46 6.38
CA LYS A 199 -9.90 22.15 7.65
C LYS A 199 -9.40 21.21 8.77
N VAL A 200 -8.62 20.19 8.41
CA VAL A 200 -7.95 19.29 9.37
C VAL A 200 -6.49 19.69 9.48
N PRO A 201 -5.94 19.91 10.69
CA PRO A 201 -4.52 20.21 10.83
C PRO A 201 -3.67 19.03 10.33
N TYR A 202 -2.76 19.30 9.38
CA TYR A 202 -1.94 18.28 8.72
C TYR A 202 -1.21 17.36 9.71
N SER A 203 -0.62 17.94 10.77
CA SER A 203 0.09 17.17 11.81
C SER A 203 -0.78 16.10 12.49
N THR A 204 -2.09 16.28 12.50
CA THR A 204 -3.02 15.35 13.14
C THR A 204 -3.37 14.14 12.28
N LEU A 205 -3.04 14.13 10.98
CA LEU A 205 -3.26 12.98 10.11
C LEU A 205 -2.43 11.75 10.53
N SER A 206 -1.33 11.97 11.27
CA SER A 206 -0.52 10.90 11.90
C SER A 206 -1.24 10.19 13.06
N LYS A 207 -2.32 10.78 13.58
CA LYS A 207 -3.04 10.25 14.75
C LYS A 207 -4.21 9.38 14.28
N PRO A 208 -4.34 8.15 14.81
CA PRO A 208 -5.44 7.26 14.44
C PRO A 208 -6.78 7.89 14.81
N ALA A 209 -7.72 7.87 13.89
CA ALA A 209 -9.13 8.08 14.17
C ALA A 209 -9.67 6.89 14.98
N ALA A 210 -10.71 7.11 15.78
CA ALA A 210 -11.41 6.01 16.43
C ALA A 210 -11.93 5.01 15.38
N ALA A 211 -11.80 3.72 15.66
CA ALA A 211 -12.31 2.68 14.78
C ALA A 211 -13.82 2.90 14.54
N PRO A 212 -14.30 2.89 13.28
CA PRO A 212 -15.68 3.23 12.99
C PRO A 212 -16.64 2.13 13.47
N LYS A 213 -17.84 2.53 13.89
CA LYS A 213 -18.92 1.59 14.29
C LYS A 213 -19.59 0.87 13.10
N LYS A 214 -19.31 1.29 11.86
CA LYS A 214 -19.87 0.72 10.61
C LYS A 214 -18.76 0.60 9.55
N THR A 215 -18.86 -0.43 8.71
CA THR A 215 -17.97 -0.66 7.56
C THR A 215 -17.98 0.54 6.61
N LEU A 216 -16.81 1.07 6.28
CA LEU A 216 -16.62 2.07 5.23
C LEU A 216 -16.77 1.38 3.87
N SER A 217 -17.92 1.58 3.23
CA SER A 217 -18.26 0.98 1.94
C SER A 217 -17.99 1.93 0.77
N LEU A 218 -17.90 1.35 -0.42
CA LEU A 218 -18.02 2.09 -1.68
C LEU A 218 -19.31 2.93 -1.68
N PRO A 219 -19.29 4.20 -2.14
CA PRO A 219 -20.50 4.86 -2.60
C PRO A 219 -21.19 3.99 -3.65
N LYS A 220 -22.52 3.93 -3.63
CA LYS A 220 -23.31 3.19 -4.65
C LYS A 220 -23.18 3.77 -6.07
N GLU A 221 -22.49 4.88 -6.23
CA GLU A 221 -22.20 5.46 -7.54
C GLU A 221 -20.94 4.82 -8.14
N LYS A 222 -21.13 4.18 -9.29
CA LYS A 222 -20.04 3.65 -10.10
C LYS A 222 -19.00 4.77 -10.30
N PRO A 223 -17.70 4.47 -10.17
CA PRO A 223 -16.67 5.46 -10.45
C PRO A 223 -16.82 5.97 -11.89
N PRO A 224 -16.46 7.24 -12.16
CA PRO A 224 -16.66 7.84 -13.48
C PRO A 224 -16.00 6.96 -14.54
N GLN A 225 -16.83 6.44 -15.45
CA GLN A 225 -16.34 5.79 -16.65
C GLN A 225 -15.48 6.81 -17.39
N LYS A 226 -14.24 6.43 -17.71
CA LYS A 226 -13.39 7.15 -18.67
C LYS A 226 -14.28 7.61 -19.82
N ASN A 227 -14.32 8.91 -20.08
CA ASN A 227 -14.99 9.51 -21.23
C ASN A 227 -14.74 8.61 -22.45
N LYS A 228 -15.81 7.96 -22.92
CA LYS A 228 -15.78 7.31 -24.24
C LYS A 228 -15.44 8.42 -25.22
N LYS A 229 -14.27 8.31 -25.87
CA LYS A 229 -13.94 9.13 -27.03
C LYS A 229 -15.18 9.17 -27.93
N ALA A 230 -15.69 10.37 -28.17
CA ALA A 230 -16.75 10.60 -29.12
C ALA A 230 -16.36 9.93 -30.44
N LYS A 231 -17.22 9.02 -30.93
CA LYS A 231 -17.14 8.55 -32.31
C LYS A 231 -17.23 9.80 -33.18
N LYS A 232 -16.17 10.10 -33.93
CA LYS A 232 -16.27 11.03 -35.06
C LYS A 232 -17.34 10.47 -36.00
N LYS A 233 -18.27 11.37 -36.38
CA LYS A 233 -19.26 11.15 -37.45
C LYS A 233 -18.55 10.87 -38.76
#